data_AF-F0Z255-F1
#
_entry.id   AF-F0Z255-F1
#
_cell.length_a   1.000
_cell.length_b   1.000
_cell.length_c   1.000
_cell.angle_alpha   90.00
_cell.angle_beta   90.00
_cell.angle_gamma   90.00
#
_symmetry.space_group_name_H-M   'P 1'
#
loop_
_entity.id
_entity.type
_entity.pdbx_description
1 polymer ?
#
loop_
_entity_poly.entity_id
_entity_poly.type
_entity_poly.pdbx_seq_one_letter_code
_entity_poly.pdbx_strand_id
1 'polypeptide(L)'
;MQVLIIYSNFCKEGRRRAMNMFLFNYYRKIRGGQVMRDFNHLNLSLWQNAFFDEVDERAREAAKKHCSDYTRLVKEAEEFLDTYPFIAILDGHDSITEGRTFSREELEALSDYLYAEDNQEYVERMELYLLGVRDAIALLSFLKI
;
A
#
# COMPACT_ATOMS: atom_id res chain seq x y z
N MET A 1 5.58 -7.88 30.55
CA MET A 1 5.67 -8.65 29.29
C MET A 1 4.28 -8.71 28.70
N GLN A 2 3.93 -7.78 27.82
CA GLN A 2 2.63 -7.74 27.15
C GLN A 2 2.87 -7.93 25.65
N VAL A 3 2.43 -9.08 25.16
CA VAL A 3 2.28 -9.36 23.73
C VAL A 3 1.01 -8.63 23.30
N LEU A 4 1.15 -7.51 22.59
CA LEU A 4 0.00 -6.79 22.05
C LEU A 4 -0.27 -7.26 20.63
N ILE A 5 -1.27 -8.12 20.49
CA ILE A 5 -1.97 -8.36 19.23
C ILE A 5 -2.91 -7.18 19.04
N ILE A 6 -2.59 -6.26 18.12
CA ILE A 6 -3.49 -5.16 17.75
C ILE A 6 -4.28 -5.59 16.51
N TYR A 7 -5.54 -5.97 16.74
CA TYR A 7 -6.58 -6.08 15.72
C TYR A 7 -7.68 -5.08 16.07
N SER A 8 -7.88 -4.06 15.23
CA SER A 8 -9.07 -3.20 15.17
C SER A 8 -8.83 -2.10 14.12
N ASN A 9 -9.73 -1.59 13.29
CA ASN A 9 -11.16 -1.79 13.02
C ASN A 9 -11.37 -1.18 11.62
N PHE A 10 -11.53 -2.01 10.57
CA PHE A 10 -12.77 -2.18 9.81
C PHE A 10 -13.46 -0.87 9.39
N CYS A 11 -13.07 -0.37 8.22
CA CYS A 11 -13.90 0.57 7.47
C CYS A 11 -15.25 -0.13 7.18
N LYS A 12 -16.33 0.57 7.51
CA LYS A 12 -17.68 0.03 7.75
C LYS A 12 -18.24 -0.71 6.52
N GLU A 13 -18.85 -1.87 6.79
CA GLU A 13 -19.58 -2.76 5.86
C GLU A 13 -18.76 -3.43 4.73
N GLY A 14 -18.17 -4.61 5.02
CA GLY A 14 -17.60 -5.49 4.00
C GLY A 14 -17.05 -6.83 4.51
N ARG A 15 -17.91 -7.70 5.04
CA ARG A 15 -17.53 -9.04 5.55
C ARG A 15 -17.09 -10.02 4.43
N ARG A 16 -15.83 -10.49 4.46
CA ARG A 16 -15.39 -11.91 4.63
C ARG A 16 -14.03 -12.22 3.97
N ARG A 17 -13.15 -12.78 4.82
CA ARG A 17 -12.14 -13.83 4.58
C ARG A 17 -10.86 -13.49 3.80
N ALA A 18 -9.76 -13.55 4.57
CA ALA A 18 -8.51 -14.23 4.25
C ALA A 18 -8.06 -14.18 2.78
N MET A 19 -7.46 -13.05 2.38
CA MET A 19 -6.59 -13.04 1.23
C MET A 19 -5.19 -13.47 1.69
N ASN A 20 -4.68 -14.54 1.06
CA ASN A 20 -3.45 -15.24 1.40
C ASN A 20 -2.29 -14.35 1.89
N MET A 21 -1.78 -14.67 3.08
CA MET A 21 -0.57 -14.10 3.68
C MET A 21 0.68 -14.25 2.78
N PHE A 22 0.62 -15.15 1.78
CA PHE A 22 1.64 -15.35 0.75
C PHE A 22 1.70 -14.22 -0.29
N LEU A 23 0.55 -13.66 -0.69
CA LEU A 23 0.52 -12.50 -1.58
C LEU A 23 0.84 -11.23 -0.77
N PHE A 24 0.37 -11.15 0.48
CA PHE A 24 0.66 -10.06 1.42
C PHE A 24 2.18 -9.82 1.58
N ASN A 25 2.98 -10.88 1.78
CA ASN A 25 4.44 -10.73 1.90
C ASN A 25 5.17 -10.49 0.56
N TYR A 26 4.62 -10.94 -0.57
CA TYR A 26 5.22 -10.68 -1.89
C TYR A 26 5.11 -9.19 -2.27
N TYR A 27 3.97 -8.55 -1.97
CA TYR A 27 3.71 -7.15 -2.32
C TYR A 27 4.18 -6.15 -1.24
N ARG A 28 4.21 -6.53 0.05
CA ARG A 28 4.83 -5.69 1.12
C ARG A 28 6.32 -5.46 0.88
N LYS A 29 7.01 -6.41 0.23
CA LYS A 29 8.42 -6.28 -0.17
C LYS A 29 8.66 -5.21 -1.25
N ILE A 30 7.60 -4.70 -1.89
CA ILE A 30 7.68 -3.70 -2.97
C ILE A 30 7.76 -2.27 -2.41
N ARG A 31 7.40 -2.04 -1.14
CA ARG A 31 7.33 -0.69 -0.54
C ARG A 31 8.45 -0.34 0.44
N GLY A 32 9.64 -0.88 0.25
CA GLY A 32 10.85 -0.13 0.64
C GLY A 32 11.00 1.10 -0.26
N GLY A 33 10.14 2.11 -0.07
CA GLY A 33 10.29 3.47 -0.59
C GLY A 33 10.49 3.64 -2.09
N GLN A 34 9.67 3.05 -2.97
CA GLN A 34 9.54 3.51 -4.36
C GLN A 34 8.39 2.82 -5.11
N VAL A 35 7.35 3.59 -5.44
CA VAL A 35 6.26 3.23 -6.37
C VAL A 35 6.83 2.42 -7.54
N MET A 36 6.52 1.12 -7.61
CA MET A 36 6.85 0.17 -8.69
C MET A 36 8.26 0.22 -9.30
N ARG A 37 9.22 0.92 -8.68
CA ARG A 37 10.56 1.13 -9.24
C ARG A 37 11.49 -0.06 -8.97
N ASP A 38 11.08 -0.98 -8.10
CA ASP A 38 11.84 -2.18 -7.72
C ASP A 38 11.32 -3.50 -8.32
N PHE A 39 10.79 -3.42 -9.54
CA PHE A 39 10.87 -4.55 -10.47
C PHE A 39 12.31 -4.78 -11.00
N ASN A 40 13.33 -4.27 -10.32
CA ASN A 40 14.74 -4.59 -10.57
C ASN A 40 15.02 -6.11 -10.57
N HIS A 41 14.20 -6.91 -9.87
CA HIS A 41 14.28 -8.37 -9.93
C HIS A 41 13.59 -8.99 -11.16
N LEU A 42 12.68 -8.27 -11.83
CA LEU A 42 11.98 -8.71 -13.04
C LEU A 42 12.68 -8.30 -14.34
N ASN A 43 13.75 -7.49 -14.27
CA ASN A 43 14.52 -7.01 -15.43
C ASN A 43 13.61 -6.54 -16.59
N LEU A 44 12.65 -5.67 -16.25
CA LEU A 44 11.64 -5.21 -17.19
C LEU A 44 12.24 -4.23 -18.20
N SER A 45 11.84 -4.37 -19.45
CA SER A 45 12.16 -3.40 -20.50
C SER A 45 11.45 -2.06 -20.28
N LEU A 46 11.95 -1.00 -20.91
CA LEU A 46 11.42 0.37 -20.75
C LEU A 46 9.90 0.47 -20.97
N TRP A 47 9.36 -0.20 -21.99
CA TRP A 47 7.93 -0.14 -22.27
C TRP A 47 7.09 -0.90 -21.22
N GLN A 48 7.64 -1.94 -20.59
CA GLN A 48 6.96 -2.66 -19.52
C GLN A 48 6.89 -1.80 -18.26
N ASN A 49 7.96 -1.10 -17.91
CA ASN A 49 7.94 -0.14 -16.80
C ASN A 49 6.91 0.98 -17.06
N ALA A 50 6.92 1.58 -18.25
CA ALA A 50 5.96 2.62 -18.60
C ALA A 50 4.50 2.14 -18.55
N PHE A 51 4.25 0.89 -18.94
CA PHE A 51 2.92 0.27 -18.82
C PHE A 51 2.50 0.12 -17.34
N PHE A 52 3.40 -0.34 -16.47
CA PHE A 52 3.12 -0.46 -15.05
C PHE A 52 2.87 0.89 -14.38
N ASP A 53 3.66 1.92 -14.71
CA ASP A 53 3.45 3.28 -14.22
C ASP A 53 2.05 3.82 -14.62
N GLU A 54 1.62 3.58 -15.85
CA GLU A 54 0.29 3.97 -16.33
C GLU A 54 -0.83 3.24 -15.57
N VAL A 55 -0.67 1.93 -15.37
CA VAL A 55 -1.63 1.10 -14.64
C VAL A 55 -1.76 1.54 -13.18
N ASP A 56 -0.64 1.86 -12.54
CA ASP A 56 -0.62 2.41 -11.17
C ASP A 56 -1.33 3.75 -11.08
N GLU A 57 -1.07 4.66 -12.01
CA GLU A 57 -1.74 5.97 -12.01
C GLU A 57 -3.25 5.80 -12.23
N ARG A 58 -3.68 4.91 -13.13
CA ARG A 58 -5.10 4.58 -13.33
C ARG A 58 -5.74 4.04 -12.05
N ALA A 59 -5.04 3.19 -11.29
CA ALA A 59 -5.53 2.66 -10.03
C ALA A 59 -5.67 3.76 -8.97
N ARG A 60 -4.71 4.69 -8.87
CA ARG A 60 -4.77 5.83 -7.95
C ARG A 60 -5.89 6.81 -8.30
N GLU A 61 -6.07 7.12 -9.58
CA GLU A 61 -7.16 7.97 -10.04
C GLU A 61 -8.53 7.34 -9.77
N ALA A 62 -8.65 6.02 -9.95
CA ALA A 62 -9.84 5.28 -9.56
C ALA A 62 -10.05 5.31 -8.04
N ALA A 63 -8.99 5.16 -7.24
CA ALA A 63 -9.04 5.22 -5.78
C ALA A 63 -9.54 6.58 -5.29
N LYS A 64 -9.00 7.69 -5.82
CA LYS A 64 -9.48 9.06 -5.55
C LYS A 64 -10.96 9.24 -5.87
N LYS A 65 -11.45 8.60 -6.92
CA LYS A 65 -12.83 8.71 -7.38
C LYS A 65 -13.79 7.85 -6.56
N HIS A 66 -13.40 6.63 -6.19
CA HIS A 66 -14.30 5.64 -5.59
C HIS A 66 -14.23 5.60 -4.06
N CYS A 67 -13.12 6.05 -3.46
CA CYS A 67 -12.93 6.10 -2.02
C CYS A 67 -12.81 7.55 -1.54
N SER A 68 -13.81 8.03 -0.79
CA SER A 68 -13.83 9.39 -0.23
C SER A 68 -12.65 9.68 0.68
N ASP A 69 -12.14 8.65 1.36
CA ASP A 69 -11.12 8.77 2.39
C ASP A 69 -9.70 8.66 1.81
N TYR A 70 -9.55 8.21 0.57
CA TYR A 70 -8.24 7.92 -0.01
C TYR A 70 -7.32 9.15 0.00
N THR A 71 -7.79 10.30 -0.47
CA THR A 71 -6.99 11.54 -0.47
C THR A 71 -6.59 11.97 0.94
N ARG A 72 -7.44 11.72 1.94
CA ARG A 72 -7.12 11.98 3.35
C ARG A 72 -6.02 11.05 3.83
N LEU A 73 -6.12 9.75 3.56
CA LEU A 73 -5.15 8.73 3.97
C LEU A 73 -3.76 9.00 3.38
N VAL A 74 -3.68 9.36 2.09
CA VAL A 74 -2.42 9.73 1.43
C VAL A 74 -1.77 10.91 2.14
N LYS A 75 -2.56 11.96 2.41
CA LYS A 75 -2.08 13.18 3.07
C LYS A 75 -1.65 12.92 4.52
N GLU A 76 -2.41 12.12 5.26
CA GLU A 76 -2.06 11.72 6.63
C GLU A 76 -0.74 10.96 6.65
N ALA A 77 -0.54 9.99 5.75
CA ALA A 77 0.71 9.23 5.66
C ALA A 77 1.91 10.14 5.34
N GLU A 78 1.77 11.07 4.38
CA GLU A 78 2.81 12.05 4.05
C GLU A 78 3.13 12.96 5.25
N GLU A 79 2.11 13.48 5.94
CA GLU A 79 2.28 14.35 7.11
C GLU A 79 3.01 13.64 8.26
N PHE A 80 2.74 12.35 8.49
CA PHE A 80 3.46 11.56 9.49
C PHE A 80 4.93 11.38 9.15
N LEU A 81 5.27 11.12 7.88
CA LEU A 81 6.66 10.99 7.43
C LEU A 81 7.43 12.31 7.60
N ASP A 82 6.79 13.44 7.27
CA ASP A 82 7.38 14.77 7.43
C ASP A 82 7.55 15.15 8.91
N THR A 83 6.56 14.85 9.75
CA THR A 83 6.54 15.24 11.17
C THR A 83 7.44 14.36 12.03
N TYR A 84 7.53 13.07 11.69
CA TYR A 84 8.24 12.07 12.48
C TYR A 84 9.31 11.35 11.63
N PRO A 85 10.51 11.95 11.46
CA PRO A 85 11.56 11.41 10.62
C PRO A 85 12.01 9.98 10.98
N PHE A 86 11.81 9.54 12.23
CA PHE A 86 12.12 8.17 12.63
C PHE A 86 11.24 7.13 11.93
N ILE A 87 10.02 7.49 11.52
CA ILE A 87 9.12 6.61 10.76
C ILE A 87 9.74 6.29 9.41
N ALA A 88 10.26 7.30 8.70
CA ALA A 88 10.94 7.11 7.43
C ALA A 88 12.19 6.21 7.55
N ILE A 89 12.91 6.28 8.68
CA ILE A 89 14.07 5.41 8.95
C ILE A 89 13.62 3.95 9.13
N LEU A 90 12.50 3.71 9.82
CA LEU A 90 11.95 2.37 10.00
C LEU A 90 11.41 1.80 8.67
N ASP A 91 10.83 2.65 7.84
CA ASP A 91 10.27 2.28 6.54
C ASP A 91 11.36 2.03 5.47
N GLY A 92 12.44 2.81 5.50
CA GLY A 92 13.54 2.75 4.53
C GLY A 92 14.39 1.49 4.56
N HIS A 93 14.09 0.51 5.41
CA HIS A 93 14.91 -0.70 5.63
C HIS A 93 16.38 -0.41 5.94
N ASP A 94 16.71 0.82 6.33
CA ASP A 94 18.04 1.14 6.81
C ASP A 94 18.33 0.24 8.03
N SER A 95 19.52 -0.37 8.01
CA SER A 95 19.92 -1.25 9.10
C SER A 95 19.86 -0.46 10.40
N ILE A 96 18.89 -0.77 11.26
CA ILE A 96 18.80 -0.23 12.60
C ILE A 96 20.06 -0.69 13.33
N THR A 97 21.06 0.20 13.41
CA THR A 97 22.38 -0.13 13.95
C THR A 97 22.35 -0.18 15.48
N GLU A 98 21.40 0.52 16.12
CA GLU A 98 21.26 0.58 17.57
C GLU A 98 19.78 0.56 17.98
N GLY A 99 19.49 -0.19 19.06
CA GLY A 99 18.16 -0.23 19.66
C GLY A 99 17.83 1.11 20.35
N ARG A 100 16.62 1.61 20.11
CA ARG A 100 16.11 2.85 20.71
C ARG A 100 14.82 2.56 21.48
N THR A 101 14.61 3.30 22.58
CA THR A 101 13.31 3.36 23.26
C THR A 101 12.46 4.48 22.66
N PHE A 102 11.19 4.18 22.36
CA PHE A 102 10.22 5.15 21.85
C PHE A 102 9.38 5.73 22.98
N SER A 103 9.03 7.01 22.88
CA SER A 103 8.01 7.60 23.75
C SER A 103 6.63 7.06 23.40
N ARG A 104 5.65 7.32 24.27
CA ARG A 104 4.26 6.94 23.99
C ARG A 104 3.72 7.66 22.76
N GLU A 105 4.02 8.94 22.63
CA GLU A 105 3.60 9.80 21.52
C GLU A 105 4.20 9.32 20.19
N GLU A 106 5.46 8.86 20.21
CA GLU A 106 6.10 8.28 19.02
C GLU A 106 5.43 6.96 18.60
N LEU A 107 5.04 6.11 19.57
CA LEU A 107 4.33 4.87 19.28
C LEU A 107 2.91 5.13 18.78
N GLU A 108 2.21 6.13 19.31
CA GLU A 108 0.89 6.56 18.83
C GLU A 108 1.00 7.09 17.39
N ALA A 109 1.97 7.96 17.10
CA ALA A 109 2.23 8.45 15.74
C ALA A 109 2.58 7.33 14.75
N LEU A 110 3.41 6.36 15.16
CA LEU A 110 3.72 5.20 14.32
C LEU A 110 2.48 4.33 14.05
N SER A 111 1.63 4.13 15.07
CA SER A 111 0.38 3.39 14.91
C SER A 111 -0.55 4.08 13.91
N ASP A 112 -0.69 5.40 14.00
CA ASP A 112 -1.56 6.17 13.11
C ASP A 112 -1.02 6.22 11.68
N TYR A 113 0.32 6.34 11.51
CA TYR A 113 0.98 6.21 10.21
C TYR A 113 0.67 4.85 9.56
N LEU A 114 0.92 3.75 10.29
CA LEU A 114 0.68 2.40 9.76
C LEU A 114 -0.79 2.20 9.40
N TYR A 115 -1.71 2.76 10.18
CA TYR A 115 -3.12 2.73 9.83
C TYR A 115 -3.40 3.48 8.52
N ALA A 116 -2.91 4.72 8.38
CA ALA A 116 -3.12 5.50 7.16
C ALA A 116 -2.55 4.79 5.93
N GLU A 117 -1.32 4.29 6.07
CA GLU A 117 -0.57 3.60 5.04
C GLU A 117 -1.24 2.28 4.60
N ASP A 118 -1.64 1.42 5.56
CA ASP A 118 -2.25 0.13 5.25
C ASP A 118 -3.61 0.31 4.54
N ASN A 119 -4.40 1.28 4.97
CA ASN A 119 -5.69 1.56 4.36
C ASN A 119 -5.54 2.18 2.97
N GLN A 120 -4.57 3.08 2.76
CA GLN A 120 -4.23 3.59 1.43
C GLN A 120 -3.87 2.43 0.48
N GLU A 121 -2.94 1.56 0.89
CA GLU A 121 -2.47 0.43 0.08
C GLU A 121 -3.61 -0.54 -0.26
N TYR A 122 -4.47 -0.80 0.72
CA TYR A 122 -5.62 -1.66 0.53
C TYR A 122 -6.54 -1.12 -0.59
N VAL A 123 -6.83 0.18 -0.59
CA VAL A 123 -7.67 0.81 -1.61
C VAL A 123 -7.00 0.73 -2.99
N GLU A 124 -5.71 1.09 -3.11
CA GLU A 124 -4.97 1.04 -4.38
C GLU A 124 -4.94 -0.39 -4.95
N ARG A 125 -4.67 -1.38 -4.10
CA ARG A 125 -4.66 -2.80 -4.50
C ARG A 125 -6.03 -3.28 -4.95
N MET A 126 -7.10 -2.85 -4.28
CA MET A 126 -8.46 -3.20 -4.70
C MET A 126 -8.79 -2.60 -6.07
N GLU A 127 -8.43 -1.35 -6.32
CA GLU A 127 -8.63 -0.71 -7.63
C GLU A 127 -7.79 -1.35 -8.72
N LEU A 128 -6.52 -1.68 -8.45
CA LEU A 128 -5.66 -2.39 -9.39
C LEU A 128 -6.25 -3.76 -9.79
N TYR A 129 -6.74 -4.53 -8.81
CA TYR A 129 -7.43 -5.80 -9.07
C TYR A 129 -8.68 -5.61 -9.94
N LEU A 130 -9.53 -4.63 -9.60
CA LEU A 130 -10.74 -4.34 -10.36
C LEU A 130 -10.44 -3.84 -11.77
N LEU A 131 -9.36 -3.09 -11.96
CA LEU A 131 -8.86 -2.66 -13.26
C LEU A 131 -8.50 -3.87 -14.13
N GLY A 132 -7.73 -4.81 -13.58
CA GLY A 132 -7.38 -6.05 -14.28
C GLY A 132 -8.60 -6.89 -14.67
N VAL A 133 -9.61 -6.98 -13.79
CA VAL A 133 -10.88 -7.67 -14.09
C VAL A 133 -11.62 -6.98 -15.23
N ARG A 134 -11.70 -5.64 -15.24
CA ARG A 134 -12.36 -4.88 -16.31
C ARG A 134 -11.65 -5.08 -17.66
N ASP A 135 -10.33 -5.02 -17.66
CA ASP A 135 -9.52 -5.20 -18.86
C ASP A 135 -9.67 -6.64 -19.41
N ALA A 136 -9.73 -7.65 -18.53
CA ALA A 136 -9.99 -9.03 -18.92
C ALA A 136 -11.40 -9.20 -19.54
N ILE A 137 -12.44 -8.60 -18.97
CA ILE A 137 -13.80 -8.62 -19.53
C ILE A 137 -13.84 -7.94 -20.90
N ALA A 138 -13.15 -6.80 -21.05
CA ALA A 138 -13.06 -6.10 -22.33
C ALA A 138 -12.35 -6.95 -23.38
N LEU A 139 -11.28 -7.64 -23.01
CA LEU A 139 -10.56 -8.56 -23.89
C LEU A 139 -11.43 -9.75 -24.32
N LEU A 140 -12.15 -10.39 -23.39
CA LEU A 140 -13.07 -11.49 -23.71
C LEU A 140 -14.15 -11.03 -24.69
N SER A 141 -14.74 -9.86 -24.43
CA SER A 141 -15.73 -9.23 -25.31
C SER A 141 -15.18 -8.96 -26.71
N PHE A 142 -13.94 -8.46 -26.79
CA PHE A 142 -13.24 -8.23 -28.06
C PHE A 142 -12.99 -9.53 -28.83
N LEU A 143 -12.58 -10.59 -28.12
CA LEU A 143 -12.34 -11.91 -28.70
C LEU A 143 -13.62 -12.69 -29.03
N LYS A 144 -14.80 -12.16 -28.63
CA LYS A 144 -16.12 -12.80 -28.79
C LYS A 144 -16.21 -14.20 -28.16
N ILE A 145 -15.52 -14.38 -27.03
CA ILE A 145 -15.57 -15.60 -26.21
C ILE A 145 -16.55 -15.39 -25.06
#